data_AF-A4YWM5-F1
#
_entry.id   AF-A4YWM5-F1
#
_cell.length_a   1.000
_cell.length_b   1.000
_cell.length_c   1.000
_cell.angle_alpha   90.00
_cell.angle_beta   90.00
_cell.angle_gamma   90.00
#
_symmetry.space_group_name_H-M   'P 1'
#
loop_
_entity.id
_entity.type
_entity.pdbx_description
1 polymer ?
#
loop_
_entity_poly.entity_id
_entity_poly.type
_entity_poly.pdbx_seq_one_letter_code
_entity_poly.pdbx_strand_id
1 'polypeptide(L)'
;MAADCPGHPDALGTSRTLVVDPREHPRLGAMQYKETLPLKDHEVVITFDDGPVPKYSNQVLQILADQCVKATFFTIGRQAKASPEGVRKLAAAGHTIGTHSQNHPLSMNRMTLEQVQPEVDQGIAWTKAALTDPAALSPFFRVPGLLRGDAVESYAASLGLQVWSADFLADDWRSISSAKVHELAIKRLEARGKGILLLHDIQARTVAALPKILADLKAKNYRIVHVVAATPDRPATPTEPEDWLVHRPSDETPVAHWPAITPTDLAGAETRARATLDDFGKLDVPAASLPKPAWPRPAVTARIATAPALPAPAAELFAWPPVAPLSAHRHQVVRVEGQAAAKPPARPVRLASLRKR
;
A
#
# COMPACT_ATOMS: atom_id res chain seq x y z
N MET A 1 4.13 -13.38 -19.31
CA MET A 1 4.65 -12.22 -20.06
C MET A 1 3.86 -11.01 -19.61
N ALA A 2 4.45 -9.82 -19.57
CA ALA A 2 3.71 -8.59 -19.27
C ALA A 2 2.45 -8.52 -20.15
N ALA A 3 1.31 -8.12 -19.60
CA ALA A 3 0.10 -7.93 -20.40
C ALA A 3 0.41 -7.02 -21.61
N ASP A 4 -0.12 -7.35 -22.78
CA ASP A 4 0.08 -6.57 -24.00
C ASP A 4 -0.21 -5.09 -23.70
N CYS A 5 0.76 -4.23 -24.01
CA CYS A 5 0.65 -2.78 -23.83
C CYS A 5 0.51 -2.13 -25.21
N PRO A 6 -0.73 -1.91 -25.70
CA PRO A 6 -0.95 -1.44 -27.05
C PRO A 6 -0.23 -0.10 -27.28
N GLY A 7 0.61 -0.03 -28.31
CA GLY A 7 1.37 1.18 -28.64
C GLY A 7 2.66 1.41 -27.84
N HIS A 8 2.98 0.57 -26.85
CA HIS A 8 4.18 0.69 -26.02
C HIS A 8 4.95 -0.64 -25.92
N PRO A 9 5.67 -1.06 -26.99
CA PRO A 9 6.42 -2.32 -26.99
C PRO A 9 7.53 -2.37 -25.93
N ASP A 10 7.98 -1.20 -25.47
CA ASP A 10 8.99 -1.04 -24.43
C ASP A 10 8.41 -0.78 -23.02
N ALA A 11 7.10 -0.93 -22.82
CA ALA A 11 6.52 -0.78 -21.49
C ALA A 11 7.07 -1.82 -20.50
N LEU A 12 7.27 -1.42 -19.24
CA LEU A 12 7.64 -2.34 -18.15
C LEU A 12 6.55 -3.40 -17.93
N GLY A 13 5.29 -2.97 -17.94
CA GLY A 13 4.12 -3.81 -17.75
C GLY A 13 3.96 -4.36 -16.34
N THR A 14 2.79 -4.96 -16.10
CA THR A 14 2.51 -5.75 -14.90
C THR A 14 2.84 -7.20 -15.16
N SER A 15 3.74 -7.79 -14.38
CA SER A 15 4.28 -9.13 -14.64
C SER A 15 3.33 -10.26 -14.24
N ARG A 16 2.61 -10.08 -13.14
CA ARG A 16 1.56 -10.98 -12.63
C ARG A 16 0.64 -10.24 -11.67
N THR A 17 -0.53 -10.83 -11.46
CA THR A 17 -1.43 -10.47 -10.36
C THR A 17 -1.26 -11.47 -9.21
N LEU A 18 -1.09 -10.96 -8.00
CA LEU A 18 -1.10 -11.71 -6.76
C LEU A 18 -2.47 -11.50 -6.11
N VAL A 19 -3.22 -12.59 -5.93
CA VAL A 19 -4.52 -12.57 -5.26
C VAL A 19 -4.30 -12.96 -3.80
N VAL A 20 -4.63 -12.07 -2.87
CA VAL A 20 -4.41 -12.28 -1.43
C VAL A 20 -5.74 -12.38 -0.68
N ASP A 21 -5.84 -13.28 0.29
CA ASP A 21 -6.97 -13.32 1.22
C ASP A 21 -6.69 -12.41 2.42
N PRO A 22 -7.47 -11.32 2.60
CA PRO A 22 -7.37 -10.43 3.76
C PRO A 22 -7.51 -11.12 5.12
N ARG A 23 -8.23 -12.24 5.18
CA ARG A 23 -8.55 -12.95 6.43
C ARG A 23 -7.44 -13.91 6.85
N GLU A 24 -6.73 -14.49 5.88
CA GLU A 24 -5.59 -15.39 6.15
C GLU A 24 -4.37 -14.58 6.61
N HIS A 25 -4.10 -13.46 5.94
CA HIS A 25 -2.97 -12.59 6.24
C HIS A 25 -3.46 -11.19 6.60
N PRO A 26 -4.00 -10.96 7.81
CA PRO A 26 -4.67 -9.70 8.16
C PRO A 26 -3.72 -8.51 8.29
N ARG A 27 -2.41 -8.72 8.38
CA ARG A 27 -1.42 -7.66 8.56
C ARG A 27 -0.15 -7.99 7.80
N LEU A 28 0.30 -7.07 6.94
CA LEU A 28 1.47 -7.30 6.10
C LEU A 28 2.33 -6.05 5.91
N GLY A 29 3.62 -6.26 5.66
CA GLY A 29 4.63 -5.24 5.36
C GLY A 29 5.74 -5.21 6.41
N ALA A 30 6.97 -5.41 5.92
CA ALA A 30 8.17 -5.70 6.69
C ALA A 30 8.66 -4.56 7.58
N MET A 31 8.14 -3.35 7.41
CA MET A 31 8.46 -2.24 8.32
C MET A 31 7.81 -2.39 9.69
N GLN A 32 6.71 -3.15 9.81
CA GLN A 32 5.91 -3.21 11.03
C GLN A 32 5.45 -4.60 11.45
N TYR A 33 5.50 -5.57 10.53
CA TYR A 33 4.95 -6.91 10.75
C TYR A 33 5.97 -7.99 10.41
N LYS A 34 5.71 -9.20 10.92
CA LYS A 34 6.53 -10.40 10.64
C LYS A 34 6.26 -10.98 9.25
N GLU A 35 5.10 -10.66 8.70
CA GLU A 35 4.67 -11.08 7.37
C GLU A 35 4.71 -9.91 6.38
N THR A 36 5.01 -10.21 5.13
CA THR A 36 4.85 -9.34 3.97
C THR A 36 4.33 -10.15 2.80
N LEU A 37 4.11 -9.51 1.65
CA LEU A 37 3.61 -10.21 0.47
C LEU A 37 4.61 -11.29 0.00
N PRO A 38 4.11 -12.45 -0.47
CA PRO A 38 4.91 -13.55 -1.01
C PRO A 38 5.45 -13.20 -2.42
N LEU A 39 6.32 -12.21 -2.42
CA LEU A 39 7.02 -11.71 -3.59
C LEU A 39 8.25 -12.58 -3.86
N LYS A 40 8.49 -12.87 -5.14
CA LYS A 40 9.75 -13.46 -5.58
C LYS A 40 10.83 -12.40 -5.59
N ASP A 41 12.08 -12.85 -5.66
CA ASP A 41 13.19 -11.91 -5.84
C ASP A 41 13.00 -11.11 -7.13
N HIS A 42 13.42 -9.85 -7.09
CA HIS A 42 13.17 -8.85 -8.11
C HIS A 42 11.68 -8.56 -8.37
N GLU A 43 10.76 -8.86 -7.44
CA GLU A 43 9.36 -8.39 -7.52
C GLU A 43 9.11 -7.14 -6.67
N VAL A 44 8.36 -6.19 -7.22
CA VAL A 44 7.96 -4.96 -6.53
C VAL A 44 6.47 -4.71 -6.66
N VAL A 45 5.87 -4.27 -5.56
CA VAL A 45 4.51 -3.73 -5.53
C VAL A 45 4.61 -2.23 -5.29
N ILE A 46 4.04 -1.43 -6.19
CA ILE A 46 4.02 0.03 -6.05
C ILE A 46 2.70 0.44 -5.39
N THR A 47 2.81 1.23 -4.32
CA THR A 47 1.66 1.74 -3.58
C THR A 47 1.69 3.26 -3.46
N PHE A 48 0.52 3.88 -3.49
CA PHE A 48 0.34 5.33 -3.36
C PHE A 48 -0.67 5.66 -2.25
N ASP A 49 -0.31 6.57 -1.35
CA ASP A 49 -1.18 7.03 -0.28
C ASP A 49 -1.69 8.46 -0.54
N ASP A 50 -2.76 8.80 0.17
CA ASP A 50 -3.39 10.12 0.33
C ASP A 50 -4.33 10.61 -0.78
N GLY A 51 -4.15 10.18 -2.02
CA GLY A 51 -4.95 10.65 -3.14
C GLY A 51 -6.43 10.23 -3.13
N PRO A 52 -7.19 10.58 -4.19
CA PRO A 52 -6.71 11.29 -5.38
C PRO A 52 -6.77 12.83 -5.25
N VAL A 53 -5.73 13.50 -5.77
CA VAL A 53 -5.68 14.94 -6.03
C VAL A 53 -5.49 15.16 -7.53
N PRO A 54 -6.47 15.73 -8.26
CA PRO A 54 -6.44 15.78 -9.73
C PRO A 54 -5.16 16.33 -10.35
N LYS A 55 -4.54 17.33 -9.70
CA LYS A 55 -3.29 17.95 -10.18
C LYS A 55 -2.15 16.93 -10.31
N TYR A 56 -2.06 15.94 -9.44
CA TYR A 56 -0.92 15.02 -9.36
C TYR A 56 -1.33 13.58 -9.69
N SER A 57 -2.44 13.09 -9.13
CA SER A 57 -2.94 11.73 -9.36
C SER A 57 -3.21 11.43 -10.84
N ASN A 58 -3.71 12.41 -11.61
CA ASN A 58 -3.91 12.22 -13.05
C ASN A 58 -2.57 12.03 -13.80
N GLN A 59 -1.51 12.73 -13.38
CA GLN A 59 -0.18 12.57 -13.98
C GLN A 59 0.43 11.22 -13.58
N VAL A 60 0.27 10.80 -12.32
CA VAL A 60 0.68 9.46 -11.85
C VAL A 60 -0.04 8.38 -12.67
N LEU A 61 -1.35 8.49 -12.85
CA LEU A 61 -2.14 7.58 -13.69
C LEU A 61 -1.63 7.51 -15.12
N GLN A 62 -1.32 8.65 -15.74
CA GLN A 62 -0.77 8.68 -17.10
C GLN A 62 0.58 7.96 -17.16
N ILE A 63 1.51 8.24 -16.23
CA ILE A 63 2.82 7.60 -16.18
C ILE A 63 2.70 6.08 -16.02
N LEU A 64 1.76 5.61 -15.20
CA LEU A 64 1.51 4.18 -15.02
C LEU A 64 0.88 3.55 -16.27
N ALA A 65 -0.03 4.27 -16.95
CA ALA A 65 -0.67 3.83 -18.19
C ALA A 65 0.35 3.70 -19.34
N ASP A 66 1.24 4.67 -19.51
CA ASP A 66 2.32 4.66 -20.50
C ASP A 66 3.29 3.48 -20.32
N GLN A 67 3.28 2.86 -19.14
CA GLN A 67 4.09 1.70 -18.79
C GLN A 67 3.25 0.42 -18.57
N CYS A 68 1.93 0.46 -18.77
CA CYS A 68 0.99 -0.62 -18.46
C CYS A 68 1.20 -1.26 -17.06
N VAL A 69 1.54 -0.42 -16.08
CA VAL A 69 1.80 -0.81 -14.69
C VAL A 69 0.52 -0.64 -13.88
N LYS A 70 0.13 -1.66 -13.12
CA LYS A 70 -0.90 -1.56 -12.09
C LYS A 70 -0.24 -1.35 -10.72
N ALA A 71 -0.99 -0.73 -9.82
CA ALA A 71 -0.53 -0.27 -8.52
C ALA A 71 -1.70 -0.31 -7.54
N THR A 72 -1.40 -0.11 -6.25
CA THR A 72 -2.40 -0.05 -5.18
C THR A 72 -2.48 1.36 -4.62
N PHE A 73 -3.67 1.93 -4.53
CA PHE A 73 -3.92 3.27 -4.02
C PHE A 73 -4.69 3.19 -2.69
N PHE A 74 -4.15 3.79 -1.63
CA PHE A 74 -4.82 3.93 -0.34
C PHE A 74 -5.42 5.33 -0.25
N THR A 75 -6.74 5.40 -0.50
CA THR A 75 -7.45 6.66 -0.64
C THR A 75 -7.96 7.17 0.71
N ILE A 76 -7.75 8.46 0.97
CA ILE A 76 -8.38 9.13 2.11
C ILE A 76 -9.84 9.46 1.75
N GLY A 77 -10.79 9.16 2.64
CA GLY A 77 -12.22 9.36 2.36
C GLY A 77 -12.61 10.82 2.06
N ARG A 78 -12.02 11.82 2.71
CA ARG A 78 -12.24 13.23 2.34
C ARG A 78 -11.80 13.55 0.91
N GLN A 79 -10.75 12.90 0.43
CA GLN A 79 -10.23 13.09 -0.93
C GLN A 79 -11.09 12.36 -1.94
N ALA A 80 -11.57 11.15 -1.63
CA ALA A 80 -12.59 10.48 -2.43
C ALA A 80 -13.87 11.31 -2.58
N LYS A 81 -14.34 11.92 -1.48
CA LYS A 81 -15.50 12.83 -1.50
C LYS A 81 -15.26 14.06 -2.37
N ALA A 82 -14.06 14.65 -2.28
CA ALA A 82 -13.71 15.85 -3.04
C ALA A 82 -13.44 15.57 -4.52
N SER A 83 -12.94 14.37 -4.86
CA SER A 83 -12.60 13.97 -6.22
C SER A 83 -13.12 12.56 -6.55
N PRO A 84 -14.45 12.38 -6.64
CA PRO A 84 -15.02 11.07 -6.92
C PRO A 84 -14.69 10.59 -8.34
N GLU A 85 -14.50 11.52 -9.28
CA GLU A 85 -13.99 11.22 -10.63
C GLU A 85 -12.59 10.60 -10.58
N GLY A 86 -11.70 11.11 -9.71
CA GLY A 86 -10.37 10.55 -9.54
C GLY A 86 -10.41 9.09 -9.10
N VAL A 87 -11.26 8.75 -8.13
CA VAL A 87 -11.45 7.37 -7.67
C VAL A 87 -11.97 6.47 -8.80
N ARG A 88 -12.93 6.95 -9.61
CA ARG A 88 -13.40 6.20 -10.78
C ARG A 88 -12.32 5.99 -11.83
N LYS A 89 -11.43 6.96 -12.05
CA LYS A 89 -10.28 6.80 -12.95
C LYS A 89 -9.30 5.75 -12.46
N LEU A 90 -8.99 5.73 -11.15
CA LEU A 90 -8.17 4.67 -10.55
C LEU A 90 -8.76 3.28 -10.82
N ALA A 91 -10.07 3.13 -10.59
CA ALA A 91 -10.77 1.86 -10.77
C ALA A 91 -10.87 1.45 -12.25
N ALA A 92 -11.24 2.38 -13.13
CA ALA A 92 -11.36 2.13 -14.57
C ALA A 92 -10.01 1.81 -15.23
N ALA A 93 -8.92 2.37 -14.70
CA ALA A 93 -7.56 2.00 -15.08
C ALA A 93 -7.12 0.65 -14.47
N GLY A 94 -7.96 -0.05 -13.71
CA GLY A 94 -7.69 -1.39 -13.19
C GLY A 94 -6.70 -1.43 -12.03
N HIS A 95 -6.47 -0.32 -11.34
CA HIS A 95 -5.67 -0.29 -10.12
C HIS A 95 -6.46 -0.84 -8.93
N THR A 96 -5.74 -1.31 -7.91
CA THR A 96 -6.36 -1.70 -6.65
C THR A 96 -6.60 -0.47 -5.80
N ILE A 97 -7.76 -0.39 -5.17
CA ILE A 97 -8.13 0.73 -4.29
C ILE A 97 -8.41 0.16 -2.91
N GLY A 98 -7.65 0.63 -1.92
CA GLY A 98 -7.91 0.47 -0.50
C GLY A 98 -8.18 1.82 0.16
N THR A 99 -8.31 1.85 1.49
CA THR A 99 -8.60 3.08 2.23
C THR A 99 -7.50 3.49 3.21
N HIS A 100 -7.44 4.79 3.49
CA HIS A 100 -6.41 5.44 4.32
C HIS A 100 -7.00 6.37 5.38
N SER A 101 -8.06 5.89 6.04
CA SER A 101 -8.90 6.67 6.97
C SER A 101 -9.68 7.81 6.30
N GLN A 102 -10.51 8.50 7.08
CA GLN A 102 -11.34 9.60 6.61
C GLN A 102 -10.56 10.92 6.52
N ASN A 103 -9.73 11.22 7.52
CA ASN A 103 -9.07 12.53 7.65
C ASN A 103 -7.55 12.45 7.82
N HIS A 104 -6.95 11.25 7.80
CA HIS A 104 -5.51 11.04 7.99
C HIS A 104 -4.98 11.64 9.32
N PRO A 105 -5.46 11.18 10.49
CA PRO A 105 -4.96 11.66 11.78
C PRO A 105 -3.54 11.18 12.06
N LEU A 106 -2.62 12.11 12.33
CA LEU A 106 -1.25 11.82 12.76
C LEU A 106 -1.14 11.40 14.24
N SER A 107 -2.24 10.92 14.81
CA SER A 107 -2.36 10.43 16.18
C SER A 107 -3.09 9.09 16.28
N MET A 108 -3.29 8.40 15.15
CA MET A 108 -4.12 7.19 15.08
C MET A 108 -3.64 6.07 16.03
N ASN A 109 -2.33 5.99 16.29
CA ASN A 109 -1.74 5.05 17.24
C ASN A 109 -2.17 5.26 18.71
N ARG A 110 -2.74 6.42 19.03
CA ARG A 110 -3.13 6.81 20.40
C ARG A 110 -4.64 7.05 20.53
N MET A 111 -5.40 6.81 19.45
CA MET A 111 -6.84 7.01 19.44
C MET A 111 -7.57 5.89 20.19
N THR A 112 -8.67 6.24 20.87
CA THR A 112 -9.59 5.24 21.42
C THR A 112 -10.37 4.56 20.28
N LEU A 113 -11.03 3.44 20.58
CA LEU A 113 -11.88 2.76 19.60
C LEU A 113 -12.97 3.70 19.05
N GLU A 114 -13.61 4.52 19.91
CA GLU A 114 -14.66 5.46 19.47
C GLU A 114 -14.12 6.54 18.52
N GLN A 115 -12.84 6.87 18.60
CA GLN A 115 -12.17 7.82 17.70
C GLN A 115 -11.74 7.14 16.38
N VAL A 116 -11.31 5.87 16.45
CA VAL A 116 -10.90 5.08 15.29
C VAL A 116 -12.09 4.76 14.37
N GLN A 117 -13.23 4.36 14.94
CA GLN A 117 -14.41 3.94 14.18
C GLN A 117 -14.83 4.94 13.08
N PRO A 118 -15.10 6.23 13.38
CA PRO A 118 -15.50 7.17 12.34
C PRO A 118 -14.41 7.41 11.30
N GLU A 119 -13.13 7.29 11.67
CA GLU A 119 -12.02 7.42 10.72
C GLU A 119 -11.99 6.26 9.71
N VAL A 120 -12.22 5.03 10.14
CA VAL A 120 -12.26 3.86 9.26
C VAL A 120 -13.57 3.81 8.46
N ASP A 121 -14.70 3.93 9.15
CA ASP A 121 -16.03 3.74 8.55
C ASP A 121 -16.35 4.81 7.51
N GLN A 122 -16.10 6.08 7.82
CA GLN A 122 -16.36 7.16 6.86
C GLN A 122 -15.35 7.11 5.70
N GLY A 123 -14.09 6.75 5.97
CA GLY A 123 -13.08 6.54 4.94
C GLY A 123 -13.54 5.52 3.89
N ILE A 124 -14.05 4.38 4.37
CA ILE A 124 -14.65 3.34 3.54
C ILE A 124 -15.91 3.85 2.83
N ALA A 125 -16.83 4.47 3.56
CA ALA A 125 -18.10 4.91 3.00
C ALA A 125 -17.92 5.93 1.86
N TRP A 126 -17.08 6.94 2.03
CA TRP A 126 -16.84 7.95 0.99
C TRP A 126 -16.08 7.40 -0.21
N THR A 127 -15.11 6.52 0.00
CA THR A 127 -14.39 5.86 -1.10
C THR A 127 -15.32 4.94 -1.88
N LYS A 128 -16.14 4.15 -1.18
CA LYS A 128 -17.14 3.25 -1.76
C LYS A 128 -18.20 4.03 -2.56
N ALA A 129 -18.68 5.15 -2.05
CA ALA A 129 -19.67 5.99 -2.72
C ALA A 129 -19.14 6.71 -3.97
N ALA A 130 -17.83 6.89 -4.09
CA ALA A 130 -17.21 7.50 -5.27
C ALA A 130 -17.11 6.53 -6.45
N LEU A 131 -17.04 5.22 -6.19
CA LEU A 131 -16.92 4.17 -7.18
C LEU A 131 -18.23 3.93 -7.94
N THR A 132 -18.12 3.56 -9.21
CA THR A 132 -19.26 3.10 -10.02
C THR A 132 -19.74 1.73 -9.55
N ASP A 133 -18.81 0.82 -9.28
CA ASP A 133 -19.07 -0.47 -8.66
C ASP A 133 -18.47 -0.48 -7.24
N PRO A 134 -19.31 -0.48 -6.19
CA PRO A 134 -18.86 -0.55 -4.82
C PRO A 134 -18.04 -1.81 -4.47
N ALA A 135 -18.17 -2.90 -5.26
CA ALA A 135 -17.39 -4.14 -5.08
C ALA A 135 -15.93 -3.99 -5.57
N ALA A 136 -15.61 -2.94 -6.31
CA ALA A 136 -14.23 -2.63 -6.72
C ALA A 136 -13.34 -2.13 -5.57
N LEU A 137 -13.94 -1.73 -4.43
CA LEU A 137 -13.17 -1.38 -3.23
C LEU A 137 -12.60 -2.64 -2.60
N SER A 138 -11.27 -2.72 -2.54
CA SER A 138 -10.60 -3.83 -1.87
C SER A 138 -10.67 -3.65 -0.35
N PRO A 139 -10.82 -4.74 0.43
CA PRO A 139 -10.76 -4.73 1.90
C PRO A 139 -9.32 -4.54 2.41
N PHE A 140 -8.60 -3.56 1.86
CA PHE A 140 -7.26 -3.18 2.22
C PHE A 140 -7.29 -1.83 2.92
N PHE A 141 -6.58 -1.73 4.03
CA PHE A 141 -6.49 -0.53 4.83
C PHE A 141 -5.02 -0.23 5.13
N ARG A 142 -4.59 1.01 5.00
CA ARG A 142 -3.28 1.45 5.50
C ARG A 142 -3.50 2.46 6.61
N VAL A 143 -2.77 2.33 7.72
CA VAL A 143 -2.87 3.29 8.83
C VAL A 143 -2.09 4.57 8.48
N PRO A 144 -2.71 5.77 8.54
CA PRO A 144 -2.06 7.08 8.38
C PRO A 144 -0.68 7.19 9.02
N GLY A 145 0.30 7.61 8.23
CA GLY A 145 1.70 7.76 8.66
C GLY A 145 2.35 6.47 9.20
N LEU A 146 1.77 5.31 8.92
CA LEU A 146 2.12 4.03 9.54
C LEU A 146 2.04 4.07 11.08
N LEU A 147 1.21 4.95 11.66
CA LEU A 147 1.05 5.09 13.11
C LEU A 147 0.05 4.06 13.66
N ARG A 148 0.47 2.79 13.70
CA ARG A 148 -0.32 1.66 14.21
C ARG A 148 -0.64 1.76 15.71
N GLY A 149 -1.77 1.19 16.11
CA GLY A 149 -2.17 1.01 17.50
C GLY A 149 -3.21 -0.10 17.64
N ASP A 150 -3.36 -0.66 18.83
CA ASP A 150 -4.20 -1.85 19.05
C ASP A 150 -5.68 -1.60 18.72
N ALA A 151 -6.19 -0.40 19.01
CA ALA A 151 -7.57 -0.02 18.70
C ALA A 151 -7.86 -0.05 17.19
N VAL A 152 -6.98 0.54 16.37
CA VAL A 152 -7.15 0.56 14.90
C VAL A 152 -6.94 -0.81 14.28
N GLU A 153 -5.99 -1.60 14.76
CA GLU A 153 -5.77 -2.94 14.22
C GLU A 153 -6.87 -3.91 14.59
N SER A 154 -7.34 -3.88 15.84
CA SER A 154 -8.44 -4.74 16.29
C SER A 154 -9.74 -4.39 15.56
N TYR A 155 -9.99 -3.10 15.32
CA TYR A 155 -11.16 -2.66 14.56
C TYR A 155 -11.05 -3.00 13.07
N ALA A 156 -9.89 -2.83 12.45
CA ALA A 156 -9.69 -3.24 11.06
C ALA A 156 -9.89 -4.76 10.90
N ALA A 157 -9.37 -5.55 11.84
CA ALA A 157 -9.56 -6.99 11.86
C ALA A 157 -11.03 -7.41 12.04
N SER A 158 -11.81 -6.73 12.90
CA SER A 158 -13.24 -7.03 13.08
C SER A 158 -14.07 -6.75 11.83
N LEU A 159 -13.61 -5.85 10.96
CA LEU A 159 -14.19 -5.58 9.64
C LEU A 159 -13.66 -6.50 8.53
N GLY A 160 -12.70 -7.39 8.84
CA GLY A 160 -12.05 -8.25 7.85
C GLY A 160 -11.14 -7.49 6.88
N LEU A 161 -10.60 -6.34 7.30
CA LEU A 161 -9.65 -5.55 6.51
C LEU A 161 -8.23 -6.08 6.70
N GLN A 162 -7.49 -6.21 5.60
CA GLN A 162 -6.04 -6.42 5.64
C GLN A 162 -5.35 -5.09 5.90
N VAL A 163 -4.58 -5.00 6.97
CA VAL A 163 -3.78 -3.81 7.30
C VAL A 163 -2.43 -3.88 6.61
N TRP A 164 -2.16 -2.91 5.75
CA TRP A 164 -0.93 -2.79 4.98
C TRP A 164 0.03 -1.81 5.63
N SER A 165 1.26 -2.25 5.85
CA SER A 165 2.43 -1.39 5.96
C SER A 165 3.11 -1.27 4.58
N ALA A 166 4.41 -1.00 4.58
CA ALA A 166 5.29 -1.09 3.43
C ALA A 166 6.54 -1.89 3.81
N ASP A 167 7.37 -2.23 2.82
CA ASP A 167 8.68 -2.82 3.08
C ASP A 167 9.76 -1.73 3.05
N PHE A 168 9.61 -0.73 2.18
CA PHE A 168 10.51 0.40 2.09
C PHE A 168 9.81 1.66 1.55
N LEU A 169 10.38 2.81 1.87
CA LEU A 169 9.85 4.12 1.51
C LEU A 169 10.77 4.82 0.49
N ALA A 170 10.22 5.69 -0.35
CA ALA A 170 11.02 6.65 -1.12
C ALA A 170 11.19 8.02 -0.41
N ASP A 171 10.56 8.20 0.76
CA ASP A 171 10.54 9.43 1.56
C ASP A 171 10.03 10.67 0.79
N ASP A 172 9.15 10.49 -0.19
CA ASP A 172 8.59 11.54 -1.04
C ASP A 172 7.67 12.55 -0.32
N TRP A 173 7.22 12.22 0.89
CA TRP A 173 6.54 13.15 1.79
C TRP A 173 7.49 14.19 2.41
N ARG A 174 8.80 13.92 2.44
CA ARG A 174 9.80 14.85 3.00
C ARG A 174 10.14 15.95 1.99
N SER A 175 10.70 17.05 2.49
CA SER A 175 11.24 18.13 1.64
C SER A 175 12.58 17.74 1.02
N ILE A 176 12.55 16.78 0.08
CA ILE A 176 13.71 16.28 -0.68
C ILE A 176 13.47 16.39 -2.19
N SER A 177 14.53 16.42 -3.00
CA SER A 177 14.37 16.51 -4.47
C SER A 177 13.77 15.22 -5.05
N SER A 178 13.15 15.30 -6.24
CA SER A 178 12.68 14.12 -6.97
C SER A 178 13.82 13.15 -7.32
N ALA A 179 15.03 13.68 -7.57
CA ALA A 179 16.24 12.86 -7.73
C ALA A 179 16.56 12.06 -6.46
N LYS A 180 16.38 12.65 -5.27
CA LYS A 180 16.60 11.94 -4.01
C LYS A 180 15.51 10.90 -3.74
N VAL A 181 14.26 11.18 -4.09
CA VAL A 181 13.16 10.20 -4.03
C VAL A 181 13.49 8.97 -4.88
N HIS A 182 13.90 9.20 -6.15
CA HIS A 182 14.33 8.14 -7.05
C HIS A 182 15.51 7.34 -6.49
N GLU A 183 16.58 8.02 -6.03
CA GLU A 183 17.75 7.37 -5.41
C GLU A 183 17.35 6.48 -4.23
N LEU A 184 16.52 7.00 -3.30
CA LEU A 184 16.09 6.25 -2.12
C LEU A 184 15.23 5.04 -2.47
N ALA A 185 14.31 5.18 -3.44
CA ALA A 185 13.46 4.08 -3.89
C ALA A 185 14.30 2.92 -4.43
N ILE A 186 15.24 3.20 -5.34
CA ILE A 186 16.07 2.16 -5.98
C ILE A 186 17.08 1.58 -4.98
N LYS A 187 17.79 2.42 -4.23
CA LYS A 187 18.80 1.94 -3.26
C LYS A 187 18.19 1.04 -2.19
N ARG A 188 17.02 1.39 -1.66
CA ARG A 188 16.35 0.60 -0.60
C ARG A 188 15.71 -0.68 -1.17
N LEU A 189 15.23 -0.63 -2.41
CA LEU A 189 14.79 -1.83 -3.12
C LEU A 189 15.96 -2.81 -3.32
N GLU A 190 17.09 -2.34 -3.85
CA GLU A 190 18.26 -3.20 -4.09
C GLU A 190 18.79 -3.83 -2.80
N ALA A 191 18.80 -3.09 -1.69
CA ALA A 191 19.19 -3.62 -0.39
C ALA A 191 18.25 -4.73 0.12
N ARG A 192 17.00 -4.77 -0.35
CA ARG A 192 15.99 -5.78 0.03
C ARG A 192 15.80 -6.88 -1.02
N GLY A 193 16.13 -6.62 -2.28
CA GLY A 193 15.89 -7.50 -3.44
C GLY A 193 14.43 -7.56 -3.92
N LYS A 194 13.45 -7.15 -3.10
CA LYS A 194 12.01 -7.14 -3.40
C LYS A 194 11.24 -6.30 -2.38
N GLY A 195 9.95 -6.05 -2.65
CA GLY A 195 9.03 -5.58 -1.62
C GLY A 195 7.94 -4.61 -2.07
N ILE A 196 7.25 -4.06 -1.07
CA ILE A 196 6.21 -3.03 -1.20
C ILE A 196 6.86 -1.64 -1.08
N LEU A 197 6.86 -0.90 -2.19
CA LEU A 197 7.29 0.49 -2.25
C LEU A 197 6.12 1.42 -1.88
N LEU A 198 6.36 2.31 -0.92
CA LEU A 198 5.43 3.39 -0.56
C LEU A 198 5.82 4.73 -1.19
N LEU A 199 4.83 5.33 -1.85
CA LEU A 199 4.83 6.66 -2.46
C LEU A 199 3.50 7.37 -2.12
N HIS A 200 3.37 8.62 -2.56
CA HIS A 200 2.16 9.43 -2.41
C HIS A 200 1.82 10.08 -3.75
N ASP A 201 0.61 9.86 -4.26
CA ASP A 201 0.16 10.40 -5.56
C ASP A 201 -0.29 11.86 -5.48
N ILE A 202 -0.16 12.49 -4.32
CA ILE A 202 -0.40 13.91 -4.08
C ILE A 202 0.87 14.77 -4.21
N GLN A 203 2.03 14.16 -4.46
CA GLN A 203 3.33 14.82 -4.42
C GLN A 203 3.89 15.12 -5.81
N ALA A 204 4.21 16.39 -6.08
CA ALA A 204 4.84 16.81 -7.33
C ALA A 204 6.19 16.12 -7.58
N ARG A 205 6.95 15.86 -6.51
CA ARG A 205 8.24 15.17 -6.60
C ARG A 205 8.11 13.70 -6.99
N THR A 206 6.99 13.06 -6.62
CA THR A 206 6.66 11.69 -7.02
C THR A 206 6.34 11.62 -8.49
N VAL A 207 5.52 12.56 -9.00
CA VAL A 207 5.28 12.70 -10.44
C VAL A 207 6.59 12.81 -11.23
N ALA A 208 7.55 13.62 -10.74
CA ALA A 208 8.83 13.79 -11.42
C ALA A 208 9.82 12.62 -11.25
N ALA A 209 9.71 11.84 -10.16
CA ALA A 209 10.61 10.71 -9.87
C ALA A 209 10.14 9.40 -10.52
N LEU A 210 8.83 9.19 -10.59
CA LEU A 210 8.21 7.92 -10.99
C LEU A 210 8.69 7.41 -12.36
N PRO A 211 8.82 8.23 -13.43
CA PRO A 211 9.33 7.74 -14.71
C PRO A 211 10.73 7.15 -14.62
N LYS A 212 11.62 7.77 -13.82
CA LYS A 212 12.99 7.28 -13.60
C LYS A 212 13.00 6.01 -12.75
N ILE A 213 12.13 5.93 -11.74
CA ILE A 213 11.96 4.72 -10.94
C ILE A 213 11.54 3.55 -11.85
N LEU A 214 10.50 3.73 -12.67
CA LEU A 214 10.02 2.66 -13.57
C LEU A 214 11.09 2.25 -14.61
N ALA A 215 11.83 3.21 -15.15
CA ALA A 215 12.94 2.94 -16.07
C ALA A 215 14.06 2.10 -15.40
N ASP A 216 14.44 2.44 -14.18
CA ASP A 216 15.45 1.69 -13.43
C ASP A 216 14.97 0.30 -13.02
N LEU A 217 13.68 0.15 -12.66
CA LEU A 217 13.09 -1.17 -12.42
C LEU A 217 13.23 -2.05 -13.66
N LYS A 218 12.88 -1.52 -14.85
CA LYS A 218 13.06 -2.23 -16.12
C LYS A 218 14.52 -2.59 -16.37
N ALA A 219 15.43 -1.61 -16.27
CA ALA A 219 16.86 -1.80 -16.55
C ALA A 219 17.53 -2.79 -15.60
N LYS A 220 17.06 -2.89 -14.36
CA LYS A 220 17.56 -3.79 -13.31
C LYS A 220 16.76 -5.09 -13.20
N ASN A 221 15.92 -5.39 -14.19
CA ASN A 221 15.13 -6.62 -14.28
C ASN A 221 14.17 -6.86 -13.09
N TYR A 222 13.66 -5.78 -12.49
CA TYR A 222 12.55 -5.86 -11.55
C TYR A 222 11.22 -6.01 -12.27
N ARG A 223 10.30 -6.72 -11.64
CA ARG A 223 8.99 -7.06 -12.16
C ARG A 223 7.90 -6.48 -11.26
N ILE A 224 6.96 -5.75 -11.84
CA ILE A 224 5.81 -5.23 -11.10
C ILE A 224 4.85 -6.37 -10.80
N VAL A 225 4.40 -6.46 -9.56
CA VAL A 225 3.30 -7.31 -9.12
C VAL A 225 2.10 -6.43 -8.76
N HIS A 226 0.94 -6.75 -9.32
CA HIS A 226 -0.32 -6.12 -8.95
C HIS A 226 -1.02 -6.99 -7.92
N VAL A 227 -1.53 -6.39 -6.85
CA VAL A 227 -2.16 -7.14 -5.75
C VAL A 227 -3.63 -6.85 -5.71
N VAL A 228 -4.46 -7.90 -5.69
CA VAL A 228 -5.93 -7.79 -5.59
C VAL A 228 -6.42 -8.70 -4.48
N ALA A 229 -7.56 -8.37 -3.89
CA ALA A 229 -8.19 -9.24 -2.89
C ALA A 229 -8.83 -10.47 -3.55
N ALA A 230 -8.84 -11.59 -2.82
CA ALA A 230 -9.59 -12.77 -3.19
C ALA A 230 -11.11 -12.50 -3.14
N THR A 231 -11.83 -13.12 -4.06
CA THR A 231 -13.31 -13.14 -4.10
C THR A 231 -13.77 -14.57 -4.38
N PRO A 232 -15.06 -14.90 -4.21
CA PRO A 232 -15.57 -16.23 -4.57
C PRO A 232 -15.21 -16.66 -6.00
N ASP A 233 -15.17 -15.71 -6.95
CA ASP A 233 -14.83 -15.96 -8.36
C ASP A 233 -13.33 -15.76 -8.67
N ARG A 234 -12.53 -15.35 -7.68
CA ARG A 234 -11.09 -15.11 -7.80
C ARG A 234 -10.38 -15.68 -6.57
N PRO A 235 -10.07 -16.99 -6.55
CA PRO A 235 -9.41 -17.62 -5.40
C PRO A 235 -8.02 -17.03 -5.16
N ALA A 236 -7.58 -17.09 -3.90
CA ALA A 236 -6.23 -16.68 -3.51
C ALA A 236 -5.16 -17.42 -4.31
N THR A 237 -4.03 -16.74 -4.56
CA THR A 237 -2.88 -17.37 -5.21
C THR A 237 -2.30 -18.41 -4.26
N PRO A 238 -2.07 -19.67 -4.70
CA PRO A 238 -1.43 -20.67 -3.85
C PRO A 238 -0.06 -20.19 -3.37
N THR A 239 0.17 -20.27 -2.06
CA THR A 239 1.40 -19.84 -1.37
C THR A 239 1.66 -20.76 -0.20
N GLU A 240 2.91 -20.96 0.18
CA GLU A 240 3.25 -21.62 1.43
C GLU A 240 3.39 -20.60 2.57
N PRO A 241 3.13 -20.96 3.84
CA PRO A 241 3.22 -20.03 4.97
C PRO A 241 4.57 -19.29 5.06
N GLU A 242 5.67 -19.96 4.74
CA GLU A 242 7.00 -19.38 4.77
C GLU A 242 7.25 -18.34 3.67
N ASP A 243 6.46 -18.33 2.59
CA ASP A 243 6.59 -17.33 1.52
C ASP A 243 6.19 -15.93 2.01
N TRP A 244 5.39 -15.85 3.06
CA TRP A 244 4.94 -14.60 3.68
C TRP A 244 5.94 -14.04 4.69
N LEU A 245 6.86 -14.85 5.20
CA LEU A 245 7.78 -14.42 6.26
C LEU A 245 8.82 -13.42 5.71
N VAL A 246 9.01 -12.31 6.42
CA VAL A 246 10.04 -11.30 6.08
C VAL A 246 11.44 -11.92 6.08
N HIS A 247 11.68 -12.85 6.99
CA HIS A 247 12.90 -13.64 7.07
C HIS A 247 12.52 -15.12 7.00
N ARG A 248 12.86 -15.77 5.87
CA ARG A 248 12.76 -17.24 5.78
C ARG A 248 13.82 -17.82 6.72
N PRO A 249 13.48 -18.75 7.63
CA PRO A 249 14.50 -19.58 8.27
C PRO A 249 15.32 -20.23 7.17
N SER A 250 16.65 -20.15 7.23
CA SER A 250 17.48 -20.85 6.24
C SER A 250 17.28 -22.36 6.42
N ASP A 251 17.37 -23.13 5.32
CA ASP A 251 17.39 -24.60 5.36
C ASP A 251 18.54 -25.15 6.25
N GLU A 252 19.52 -24.30 6.59
CA GLU A 252 20.66 -24.62 7.46
C GLU A 252 20.40 -24.31 8.94
N THR A 253 19.25 -23.73 9.32
CA THR A 253 18.92 -23.52 10.72
C THR A 253 18.18 -24.76 11.24
N PRO A 254 18.82 -25.67 11.99
CA PRO A 254 18.10 -26.77 12.61
C PRO A 254 17.02 -26.17 13.53
N VAL A 255 15.76 -26.38 13.16
CA VAL A 255 14.63 -26.12 14.04
C VAL A 255 14.83 -27.07 15.22
N ALA A 256 15.27 -26.55 16.35
CA ALA A 256 15.31 -27.34 17.58
C ALA A 256 13.87 -27.70 17.94
N HIS A 257 13.44 -28.90 17.57
CA HIS A 257 12.23 -29.50 18.12
C HIS A 257 12.52 -29.83 19.58
N TRP A 258 12.40 -28.83 20.45
CA TRP A 258 12.37 -29.09 21.88
C TRP A 258 11.16 -29.99 22.12
N PRO A 259 11.33 -31.18 22.73
CA PRO A 259 10.17 -32.01 23.04
C PRO A 259 9.23 -31.19 23.91
N ALA A 260 7.94 -31.17 23.55
CA ALA A 260 6.92 -30.53 24.34
C ALA A 260 6.93 -31.21 25.72
N ILE A 261 7.36 -30.49 26.74
CA ILE A 261 7.31 -30.96 28.12
C ILE A 261 5.83 -31.02 28.48
N THR A 262 5.29 -32.22 28.61
CA THR A 262 3.92 -32.42 29.07
C THR A 262 3.87 -32.21 30.59
N PRO A 263 2.72 -31.80 31.16
CA PRO A 263 2.58 -31.66 32.62
C PRO A 263 2.95 -32.94 33.40
N THR A 264 2.83 -34.10 32.75
CA THR A 264 3.27 -35.41 33.26
C THR A 264 4.79 -35.52 33.40
N ASP A 265 5.59 -34.85 32.56
CA ASP A 265 7.06 -34.87 32.62
C ASP A 265 7.60 -34.05 33.81
N LEU A 266 6.81 -33.10 34.33
CA LEU A 266 7.13 -32.31 35.52
C LEU A 266 6.73 -33.00 36.84
N ALA A 267 5.90 -34.04 36.79
CA ALA A 267 5.40 -34.73 37.99
C ALA A 267 6.44 -35.68 38.63
N GLY A 268 7.51 -36.03 37.91
CA GLY A 268 8.59 -36.90 38.40
C GLY A 268 9.88 -36.16 38.79
N ALA A 269 9.93 -34.83 38.63
CA ALA A 269 11.12 -34.05 38.93
C ALA A 269 11.15 -33.70 40.42
N GLU A 270 11.87 -34.49 41.23
CA GLU A 270 12.16 -34.12 42.61
C GLU A 270 12.88 -32.76 42.64
N THR A 271 12.30 -31.81 43.36
CA THR A 271 12.89 -30.49 43.63
C THR A 271 14.16 -30.67 44.48
N ARG A 272 15.30 -30.84 43.82
CA ARG A 272 16.60 -30.71 44.51
C ARG A 272 16.76 -29.28 45.02
N ALA A 273 17.07 -29.17 46.31
CA ALA A 273 17.29 -27.91 47.00
C ALA A 273 18.31 -27.03 46.27
N ARG A 274 18.05 -25.72 46.33
CA ARG A 274 18.83 -24.65 45.69
C ARG A 274 20.30 -24.72 46.11
N ALA A 275 21.18 -25.07 45.16
CA ALA A 275 22.62 -25.06 45.38
C ALA A 275 23.12 -23.62 45.60
N THR A 276 23.88 -23.41 46.67
CA THR A 276 24.62 -22.17 46.93
C THR A 276 25.88 -22.11 46.07
N LEU A 277 26.33 -20.89 45.81
CA LEU A 277 27.27 -20.48 44.75
C LEU A 277 28.75 -20.88 44.94
N ASP A 278 29.06 -21.99 45.62
CA ASP A 278 30.44 -22.37 45.97
C ASP A 278 30.84 -23.80 45.58
N ASP A 279 30.30 -24.36 44.49
CA ASP A 279 30.69 -25.70 44.03
C ASP A 279 30.93 -25.76 42.52
N PHE A 280 32.06 -25.19 42.09
CA PHE A 280 32.64 -25.43 40.76
C PHE A 280 33.91 -26.26 40.91
N GLY A 281 33.75 -27.55 41.19
CA GLY A 281 34.76 -28.57 40.96
C GLY A 281 34.77 -29.01 39.48
N LYS A 282 35.95 -28.98 38.86
CA LYS A 282 36.21 -29.44 37.48
C LYS A 282 35.66 -30.86 37.25
N LEU A 283 34.89 -31.04 36.18
CA LEU A 283 34.54 -32.36 35.65
C LEU A 283 34.94 -32.44 34.18
N ASP A 284 35.96 -33.27 33.92
CA ASP A 284 36.39 -33.72 32.60
C ASP A 284 35.35 -34.70 32.04
N VAL A 285 34.98 -34.54 30.77
CA VAL A 285 34.10 -35.48 30.05
C VAL A 285 34.79 -35.91 28.75
N PRO A 286 34.99 -37.22 28.49
CA PRO A 286 35.64 -37.69 27.27
C PRO A 286 34.67 -37.74 26.07
N ALA A 287 35.21 -37.47 24.88
CA ALA A 287 34.46 -37.48 23.63
C ALA A 287 34.11 -38.91 23.18
N ALA A 288 32.82 -39.19 23.02
CA ALA A 288 32.32 -40.39 22.33
C ALA A 288 31.49 -39.97 21.10
N SER A 289 31.84 -40.55 19.96
CA SER A 289 31.23 -40.35 18.65
C SER A 289 29.97 -41.20 18.46
N LEU A 290 28.92 -40.61 17.87
CA LEU A 290 27.69 -41.33 17.48
C LEU A 290 27.47 -41.23 15.95
N PRO A 291 26.91 -42.28 15.30
CA PRO A 291 26.88 -42.44 13.85
C PRO A 291 25.68 -41.75 13.17
N LYS A 292 25.86 -41.39 11.89
CA LYS A 292 24.82 -40.79 11.02
C LYS A 292 23.94 -41.85 10.34
N PRO A 293 22.61 -41.69 10.26
CA PRO A 293 21.77 -42.47 9.37
C PRO A 293 21.45 -41.71 8.07
N ALA A 294 21.41 -42.44 6.95
CA ALA A 294 21.04 -41.98 5.62
C ALA A 294 19.60 -42.37 5.28
N TRP A 295 18.86 -41.51 4.56
CA TRP A 295 17.53 -41.81 4.02
C TRP A 295 17.34 -41.26 2.58
N PRO A 296 16.54 -41.91 1.73
CA PRO A 296 16.46 -41.65 0.28
C PRO A 296 15.35 -40.67 -0.11
N ARG A 297 15.47 -40.06 -1.30
CA ARG A 297 14.50 -39.13 -1.91
C ARG A 297 13.65 -39.80 -3.00
N PRO A 298 12.35 -39.46 -3.16
CA PRO A 298 11.62 -39.68 -4.41
C PRO A 298 11.50 -38.38 -5.23
N ALA A 299 11.55 -38.54 -6.55
CA ALA A 299 11.32 -37.49 -7.54
C ALA A 299 9.88 -37.54 -8.06
N VAL A 300 9.25 -36.39 -8.28
CA VAL A 300 7.99 -36.29 -9.03
C VAL A 300 8.07 -35.11 -10.00
N THR A 301 7.89 -35.41 -11.28
CA THR A 301 7.68 -34.48 -12.38
C THR A 301 6.19 -34.29 -12.65
N ALA A 302 5.72 -33.06 -12.89
CA ALA A 302 4.39 -32.81 -13.43
C ALA A 302 4.41 -31.73 -14.53
N ARG A 303 3.65 -32.02 -15.60
CA ARG A 303 3.49 -31.25 -16.84
C ARG A 303 2.37 -30.21 -16.69
N ILE A 304 2.50 -29.09 -17.41
CA ILE A 304 1.56 -27.94 -17.41
C ILE A 304 0.67 -28.01 -18.66
N ALA A 305 -0.63 -27.70 -18.50
CA ALA A 305 -1.56 -27.42 -19.57
C ALA A 305 -2.10 -25.98 -19.47
N THR A 306 -2.21 -25.30 -20.61
CA THR A 306 -2.57 -23.88 -20.79
C THR A 306 -4.04 -23.69 -21.17
N ALA A 307 -4.70 -22.65 -20.66
CA ALA A 307 -6.02 -22.17 -21.08
C ALA A 307 -5.98 -20.68 -21.52
N PRO A 308 -6.91 -20.20 -22.38
CA PRO A 308 -6.76 -18.94 -23.12
C PRO A 308 -7.34 -17.71 -22.39
N ALA A 309 -6.83 -16.53 -22.76
CA ALA A 309 -7.15 -15.22 -22.19
C ALA A 309 -8.27 -14.48 -22.96
N LEU A 310 -9.04 -13.65 -22.24
CA LEU A 310 -10.07 -12.74 -22.77
C LEU A 310 -9.53 -11.30 -22.94
N PRO A 311 -10.11 -10.46 -23.81
CA PRO A 311 -9.51 -9.21 -24.30
C PRO A 311 -9.71 -7.97 -23.40
N ALA A 312 -8.79 -7.00 -23.53
CA ALA A 312 -8.75 -5.74 -22.78
C ALA A 312 -9.38 -4.53 -23.55
N PRO A 313 -9.92 -3.51 -22.86
CA PRO A 313 -10.59 -2.36 -23.47
C PRO A 313 -9.66 -1.17 -23.85
N ALA A 314 -10.19 -0.26 -24.68
CA ALA A 314 -9.48 0.74 -25.50
C ALA A 314 -9.13 2.09 -24.82
N ALA A 315 -8.21 2.83 -25.46
CA ALA A 315 -7.50 4.03 -25.00
C ALA A 315 -8.32 5.33 -24.80
N GLU A 316 -9.64 5.33 -25.01
CA GLU A 316 -10.46 6.55 -24.94
C GLU A 316 -10.79 7.02 -23.51
N LEU A 317 -10.46 6.23 -22.49
CA LEU A 317 -10.67 6.54 -21.07
C LEU A 317 -9.91 7.78 -20.55
N PHE A 318 -8.92 8.27 -21.31
CA PHE A 318 -8.01 9.34 -20.88
C PHE A 318 -8.16 10.65 -21.67
N ALA A 319 -9.08 10.72 -22.65
CA ALA A 319 -9.28 11.92 -23.46
C ALA A 319 -10.11 12.99 -22.75
N TRP A 320 -9.70 14.25 -22.89
CA TRP A 320 -10.44 15.43 -22.44
C TRP A 320 -11.45 15.84 -23.54
N PRO A 321 -12.74 16.13 -23.26
CA PRO A 321 -13.65 16.68 -24.26
C PRO A 321 -13.24 18.11 -24.63
N PRO A 322 -13.20 18.51 -25.92
CA PRO A 322 -12.73 19.83 -26.32
C PRO A 322 -13.48 20.94 -25.56
N VAL A 323 -12.73 21.86 -24.96
CA VAL A 323 -13.28 23.04 -24.31
C VAL A 323 -13.92 23.90 -25.40
N ALA A 324 -15.25 23.96 -25.43
CA ALA A 324 -15.98 24.86 -26.31
C ALA A 324 -15.57 26.31 -25.99
N PRO A 325 -15.24 27.14 -27.00
CA PRO A 325 -14.96 28.55 -26.75
C PRO A 325 -16.21 29.23 -26.21
N LEU A 326 -16.06 29.97 -25.11
CA LEU A 326 -17.09 30.85 -24.56
C LEU A 326 -17.51 31.86 -25.65
N SER A 327 -18.67 31.61 -26.25
CA SER A 327 -19.31 32.57 -27.14
C SER A 327 -19.75 33.77 -26.31
N ALA A 328 -19.17 34.93 -26.61
CA ALA A 328 -19.55 36.20 -26.03
C ALA A 328 -20.98 36.54 -26.44
N HIS A 329 -21.95 36.28 -25.55
CA HIS A 329 -23.28 36.83 -25.69
C HIS A 329 -23.24 38.32 -25.33
N ARG A 330 -23.22 39.16 -26.37
CA ARG A 330 -23.67 40.56 -26.31
C ARG A 330 -25.13 40.56 -25.84
N HIS A 331 -25.36 40.91 -24.57
CA HIS A 331 -26.66 41.41 -24.17
C HIS A 331 -26.83 42.84 -24.67
N GLN A 332 -27.69 43.01 -25.67
CA GLN A 332 -28.36 44.28 -25.92
C GLN A 332 -29.18 44.63 -24.67
N VAL A 333 -28.82 45.73 -24.01
CA VAL A 333 -29.68 46.37 -23.02
C VAL A 333 -30.18 47.68 -23.63
N VAL A 334 -31.50 47.76 -23.67
CA VAL A 334 -32.33 48.85 -24.19
C VAL A 334 -32.01 50.15 -23.45
N ARG A 335 -31.88 51.23 -24.23
CA ARG A 335 -31.70 52.61 -23.78
C ARG A 335 -32.98 53.09 -23.09
N VAL A 336 -32.89 53.40 -21.80
CA VAL A 336 -33.88 54.22 -21.09
C VAL A 336 -33.14 55.46 -20.58
N GLU A 337 -33.46 56.61 -21.15
CA GLU A 337 -33.00 57.92 -20.67
C GLU A 337 -33.78 58.29 -19.40
N GLY A 338 -33.07 58.71 -18.35
CA GLY A 338 -33.72 59.13 -17.10
C GLY A 338 -32.75 59.54 -15.99
N GLN A 339 -32.42 60.82 -15.97
CA GLN A 339 -32.10 61.71 -14.83
C GLN A 339 -30.91 61.40 -13.90
N ALA A 340 -30.04 62.41 -13.80
CA ALA A 340 -28.88 62.50 -12.91
C ALA A 340 -29.27 62.70 -11.45
N ALA A 341 -28.58 62.02 -10.53
CA ALA A 341 -28.54 62.37 -9.11
C ALA A 341 -27.18 61.99 -8.48
N ALA A 342 -26.74 62.84 -7.55
CA ALA A 342 -25.38 63.03 -7.07
C ALA A 342 -24.79 61.91 -6.17
N LYS A 343 -23.46 61.91 -6.11
CA LYS A 343 -22.56 60.99 -5.38
C LYS A 343 -22.51 61.34 -3.87
N PRO A 344 -22.65 60.36 -2.93
CA PRO A 344 -22.40 60.62 -1.51
C PRO A 344 -20.94 60.29 -1.09
N PRO A 345 -20.41 60.94 -0.04
CA PRO A 345 -19.01 60.86 0.34
C PRO A 345 -18.64 59.68 1.27
N ALA A 346 -17.35 59.37 1.31
CA ALA A 346 -16.73 58.26 2.03
C ALA A 346 -16.79 58.39 3.57
N ARG A 347 -16.97 57.24 4.25
CA ARG A 347 -16.95 57.10 5.72
C ARG A 347 -15.52 56.90 6.26
N PRO A 348 -15.15 57.48 7.42
CA PRO A 348 -13.84 57.29 8.02
C PRO A 348 -13.76 56.06 8.95
N VAL A 349 -12.55 55.50 9.03
CA VAL A 349 -12.12 54.37 9.87
C VAL A 349 -11.89 54.86 11.31
N ARG A 350 -12.41 54.14 12.31
CA ARG A 350 -12.09 54.34 13.74
C ARG A 350 -11.07 53.28 14.19
N LEU A 351 -9.91 53.74 14.68
CA LEU A 351 -8.99 52.93 15.49
C LEU A 351 -9.52 52.83 16.93
N ALA A 352 -9.54 51.60 17.48
CA ALA A 352 -9.73 51.36 18.91
C ALA A 352 -8.38 51.03 19.55
N SER A 353 -7.96 51.85 20.51
CA SER A 353 -6.83 51.58 21.40
C SER A 353 -7.29 50.80 22.63
N LEU A 354 -6.64 49.69 22.97
CA LEU A 354 -6.72 49.09 24.31
C LEU A 354 -5.40 49.29 25.05
N ARG A 355 -5.49 49.98 26.18
CA ARG A 355 -4.42 50.17 27.17
C ARG A 355 -4.35 48.97 28.11
N LYS A 356 -3.13 48.68 28.57
CA LYS A 356 -2.77 47.84 29.72
C LYS A 356 -3.45 48.33 31.01
N ARG A 357 -4.03 47.40 31.77
CA ARG A 357 -3.72 47.09 33.18
C ARG A 357 -4.32 45.75 33.55
#